data_AF-A0A328ZGN9-F1
#
_entry.id   AF-A0A328ZGN9-F1
#
_cell.length_a   1.000
_cell.length_b   1.000
_cell.length_c   1.000
_cell.angle_alpha   90.00
_cell.angle_beta   90.00
_cell.angle_gamma   90.00
#
_symmetry.space_group_name_H-M   'P 1'
#
loop_
_entity.id
_entity.type
_entity.pdbx_description
1 polymer ?
#
loop_
_entity_poly.entity_id
_entity_poly.type
_entity_poly.pdbx_seq_one_letter_code
_entity_poly.pdbx_strand_id
1 'polypeptide(L)'
;MADPTFNPSADVRPLDASKTWVLLWSQQQGMLHIETLAEMLAKNAKCFRNAIACQYIPLVIGSEDMVERTAESIRPIVAQRFDAASSGNPHALPYAALP
;
A
#
# COMPACT_ATOMS: atom_id res chain seq x y z
N MET A 1 3.18 -27.17 -20.86
CA MET A 1 1.87 -27.37 -21.53
C MET A 1 0.85 -26.71 -20.62
N ALA A 2 0.29 -25.56 -21.01
CA ALA A 2 -0.65 -24.80 -20.16
C ALA A 2 -2.04 -25.44 -20.20
N ASP A 3 -2.74 -25.44 -19.07
CA ASP A 3 -4.09 -25.99 -18.91
C ASP A 3 -5.10 -25.21 -19.81
N PRO A 4 -5.79 -25.88 -20.74
CA PRO A 4 -6.73 -25.24 -21.66
C PRO A 4 -8.04 -24.75 -20.99
N THR A 5 -8.23 -24.96 -19.68
CA THR A 5 -9.45 -24.56 -18.97
C THR A 5 -9.35 -23.22 -18.22
N PHE A 6 -8.18 -22.57 -18.18
CA PHE A 6 -8.08 -21.20 -17.65
C PHE A 6 -8.66 -20.21 -18.66
N ASN A 7 -9.97 -19.97 -18.57
CA ASN A 7 -10.65 -18.88 -19.26
C ASN A 7 -10.86 -17.72 -18.27
N PRO A 8 -9.92 -16.76 -18.16
CA PRO A 8 -10.00 -15.66 -17.20
C PRO A 8 -11.16 -14.69 -17.47
N SER A 9 -11.94 -14.86 -18.54
CA SER A 9 -12.95 -13.89 -18.98
C SER A 9 -14.37 -14.13 -18.46
N ALA A 10 -14.67 -15.28 -17.86
CA ALA A 10 -16.08 -15.64 -17.62
C ALA A 10 -16.70 -15.05 -16.34
N ASP A 11 -15.90 -14.69 -15.33
CA ASP A 11 -16.41 -14.21 -14.02
C ASP A 11 -15.66 -13.01 -13.44
N VAL A 12 -14.80 -12.36 -14.23
CA VAL A 12 -14.13 -11.14 -13.78
C VAL A 12 -15.12 -10.00 -13.90
N ARG A 13 -15.82 -9.73 -12.79
CA ARG A 13 -16.46 -8.43 -12.62
C ARG A 13 -15.38 -7.36 -12.76
N PRO A 14 -15.59 -6.32 -13.59
CA PRO A 14 -14.64 -5.24 -13.68
C PRO A 14 -14.45 -4.65 -12.29
N LEU A 15 -13.23 -4.70 -11.80
CA LEU A 15 -12.86 -4.09 -10.53
C LEU A 15 -13.00 -2.57 -10.71
N ASP A 16 -13.96 -1.98 -10.00
CA ASP A 16 -14.07 -0.52 -9.96
C ASP A 16 -12.94 0.03 -9.11
N ALA A 17 -11.82 0.35 -9.76
CA ALA A 17 -10.61 0.84 -9.10
C ALA A 17 -10.84 2.16 -8.35
N SER A 18 -11.89 2.92 -8.68
CA SER A 18 -12.25 4.15 -7.96
C SER A 18 -12.98 3.90 -6.64
N LYS A 19 -13.56 2.70 -6.47
CA LYS A 19 -14.24 2.27 -5.24
C LYS A 19 -13.50 1.20 -4.46
N THR A 20 -12.36 0.76 -4.99
CA THR A 20 -11.48 -0.22 -4.36
C THR A 20 -10.37 0.53 -3.65
N TRP A 21 -10.13 0.20 -2.39
CA TRP A 21 -9.09 0.82 -1.58
C TRP A 21 -7.88 -0.09 -1.46
N VAL A 22 -6.72 0.50 -1.25
CA VAL A 22 -5.45 -0.20 -1.05
C VAL A 22 -4.72 0.35 0.17
N LEU A 23 -4.20 -0.56 0.99
CA LEU A 23 -3.21 -0.28 2.02
C LEU A 23 -1.82 -0.45 1.43
N LEU A 24 -1.01 0.59 1.46
CA LEU A 24 0.37 0.61 0.99
C LEU A 24 1.32 0.79 2.16
N TRP A 25 2.51 0.19 2.05
CA TRP A 25 3.64 0.49 2.92
C TRP A 25 4.76 1.15 2.13
N SER A 26 5.15 2.35 2.54
CA SER A 26 6.31 3.07 2.03
C SER A 26 7.58 2.52 2.68
N GLN A 27 8.43 1.83 1.90
CA GLN A 27 9.68 1.31 2.45
C GLN A 27 10.65 2.41 2.86
N GLN A 28 10.70 3.51 2.10
CA GLN A 28 11.59 4.64 2.38
C GLN A 28 11.15 5.44 3.60
N GLN A 29 9.85 5.67 3.77
CA GLN A 29 9.35 6.45 4.90
C GLN A 29 9.03 5.58 6.11
N GLY A 30 8.90 4.26 5.92
CA GLY A 30 8.44 3.37 6.98
C GLY A 30 6.99 3.63 7.41
N MET A 31 6.16 4.19 6.52
CA MET A 31 4.79 4.63 6.81
C MET A 31 3.73 3.86 6.03
N LEU A 32 2.53 3.80 6.58
CA LEU A 32 1.35 3.27 5.90
C LEU A 32 0.64 4.39 5.13
N HIS A 33 0.10 4.06 3.96
CA HIS A 33 -0.73 4.95 3.17
C HIS A 33 -2.00 4.21 2.73
N ILE A 34 -3.13 4.89 2.82
CA ILE A 34 -4.41 4.40 2.33
C ILE A 34 -4.84 5.31 1.19
N GLU A 35 -5.18 4.70 0.06
CA GLU A 35 -5.68 5.41 -1.12
C GLU A 35 -6.57 4.50 -1.95
N THR A 36 -7.22 5.06 -2.97
CA THR A 36 -7.94 4.25 -3.94
C THR A 36 -6.97 3.51 -4.86
N LEU A 37 -7.39 2.34 -5.35
CA LEU A 37 -6.62 1.56 -6.30
C LEU A 37 -6.35 2.35 -7.59
N ALA A 38 -7.30 3.20 -8.01
CA ALA A 38 -7.13 4.08 -9.16
C ALA A 38 -5.96 5.07 -8.96
N GLU A 39 -5.86 5.68 -7.78
CA GLU A 39 -4.77 6.61 -7.45
C GLU A 39 -3.41 5.90 -7.43
N MET A 40 -3.33 4.72 -6.81
CA MET A 40 -2.12 3.90 -6.78
C MET A 40 -1.67 3.51 -8.19
N LEU A 41 -2.59 3.02 -9.03
CA LEU A 41 -2.28 2.64 -10.41
C LEU A 41 -1.81 3.85 -11.22
N ALA A 42 -2.44 5.02 -11.05
CA ALA A 42 -2.01 6.24 -11.72
C ALA A 42 -0.59 6.66 -11.30
N LYS A 43 -0.26 6.58 -10.01
CA LYS A 43 1.10 6.82 -9.48
C LYS A 43 2.11 5.83 -10.05
N ASN A 44 1.79 4.53 -10.04
CA ASN A 44 2.66 3.48 -10.57
C ASN A 44 2.91 3.65 -12.08
N ALA A 45 1.87 3.97 -12.85
CA ALA A 45 1.99 4.24 -14.28
C ALA A 45 2.88 5.46 -14.55
N LYS A 46 2.74 6.54 -13.75
CA LYS A 46 3.63 7.70 -13.81
C LYS A 46 5.08 7.32 -13.47
N CYS A 47 5.29 6.50 -12.44
CA CYS A 47 6.62 6.05 -12.07
C CYS A 47 7.30 5.23 -13.17
N PHE A 48 6.56 4.27 -13.72
CA PHE A 48 7.01 3.44 -14.84
C PHE A 48 7.39 4.29 -16.05
N ARG A 49 6.51 5.20 -16.48
CA ARG A 49 6.74 6.07 -17.63
C ARG A 49 7.97 6.96 -17.48
N ASN A 50 8.25 7.39 -16.25
CA ASN A 50 9.36 8.31 -15.96
C ASN A 50 10.64 7.58 -15.49
N ALA A 51 10.65 6.24 -15.47
CA ALA A 51 11.75 5.43 -14.92
C ALA A 51 12.18 5.84 -13.50
N ILE A 52 11.22 6.22 -12.66
CA ILE A 52 11.48 6.57 -11.25
C ILE A 52 11.05 5.42 -10.33
N ALA A 53 11.78 5.26 -9.21
CA ALA A 53 11.47 4.23 -8.23
C ALA A 53 10.11 4.47 -7.57
N CYS A 54 9.25 3.46 -7.58
CA CYS A 54 8.03 3.44 -6.77
C CYS A 54 8.30 2.56 -5.55
N GLN A 55 8.30 3.17 -4.35
CA GLN A 55 8.66 2.48 -3.10
C GLN A 55 7.45 2.15 -2.21
N TYR A 56 6.27 2.03 -2.83
CA TYR A 56 5.03 1.70 -2.16
C TYR A 56 4.65 0.25 -2.45
N ILE A 57 4.58 -0.57 -1.40
CA ILE A 57 4.23 -1.99 -1.48
C ILE A 57 2.76 -2.16 -1.07
N PRO A 58 1.89 -2.69 -1.96
CA PRO A 58 0.52 -3.07 -1.58
C PRO A 58 0.51 -4.20 -0.56
N LEU A 59 -0.21 -4.01 0.54
CA LEU A 59 -0.41 -4.99 1.59
C LEU A 59 -1.80 -5.63 1.52
N VAL A 60 -2.84 -4.82 1.30
CA VAL A 60 -4.25 -5.25 1.21
C VAL A 60 -4.97 -4.43 0.16
N ILE A 61 -5.85 -5.07 -0.61
CA ILE A 61 -6.74 -4.44 -1.59
C ILE A 61 -8.17 -4.91 -1.29
N GLY A 62 -9.12 -4.00 -1.12
CA GLY A 62 -10.48 -4.34 -0.73
C GLY A 62 -11.38 -3.13 -0.51
N SER A 63 -12.37 -3.28 0.38
CA SER A 63 -13.19 -2.15 0.83
C SER A 63 -12.39 -1.22 1.75
N GLU A 64 -12.82 0.04 1.86
CA GLU A 64 -12.24 1.06 2.75
C GLU A 64 -12.13 0.53 4.19
N ASP A 65 -13.25 0.06 4.74
CA ASP A 65 -13.32 -0.51 6.09
C ASP A 65 -12.33 -1.66 6.34
N MET A 66 -12.11 -2.52 5.33
CA MET A 66 -11.19 -3.64 5.45
C MET A 66 -9.74 -3.15 5.50
N VAL A 67 -9.43 -2.19 4.64
CA VAL A 67 -8.11 -1.55 4.55
C VAL A 67 -7.79 -0.80 5.85
N GLU A 68 -8.74 -0.01 6.37
CA GLU A 68 -8.58 0.73 7.64
C GLU A 68 -8.38 -0.20 8.84
N ARG A 69 -9.25 -1.21 9.02
CA ARG A 69 -9.07 -2.19 10.11
C ARG A 69 -7.72 -2.90 10.03
N THR A 70 -7.27 -3.23 8.82
CA THR A 70 -5.96 -3.84 8.65
C THR A 70 -4.85 -2.87 9.04
N ALA A 71 -4.93 -1.62 8.59
CA ALA A 71 -3.97 -0.60 8.96
C ALA A 71 -3.88 -0.43 10.48
N GLU A 72 -5.02 -0.31 11.18
CA GLU A 72 -5.07 -0.25 12.64
C GLU A 72 -4.36 -1.45 13.30
N SER A 73 -4.63 -2.67 12.83
CA SER A 73 -4.04 -3.88 13.40
C SER A 73 -2.51 -3.97 13.23
N ILE A 74 -1.95 -3.39 12.17
CA ILE A 74 -0.52 -3.48 11.87
C ILE A 74 0.26 -2.20 12.23
N ARG A 75 -0.41 -1.08 12.51
CA ARG A 75 0.20 0.19 12.95
C ARG A 75 1.21 0.00 14.09
N PRO A 76 0.95 -0.82 15.14
CA PRO A 76 1.93 -1.03 16.20
C PRO A 76 3.26 -1.63 15.70
N ILE A 77 3.20 -2.54 14.72
CA ILE A 77 4.39 -3.18 14.14
C ILE A 77 5.19 -2.16 13.33
N VAL A 78 4.50 -1.32 12.55
CA VAL A 78 5.13 -0.29 11.73
C VAL A 78 5.77 0.78 12.62
N ALA A 79 5.06 1.23 13.66
CA ALA A 79 5.57 2.18 14.64
C ALA A 79 6.84 1.66 15.32
N GLN A 80 6.82 0.41 15.81
CA GLN A 80 8.00 -0.21 16.41
C GLN A 80 9.21 -0.23 15.46
N ARG A 81 8.99 -0.58 14.18
CA ARG A 81 10.06 -0.62 13.17
C ARG A 81 10.60 0.78 12.86
N PHE A 82 9.71 1.76 12.72
CA PHE A 82 10.08 3.15 12.45
C PHE A 82 10.90 3.74 13.60
N ASP A 83 10.43 3.57 14.83
CA ASP A 83 11.08 4.11 16.03
C ASP A 83 12.44 3.41 16.26
N ALA A 84 12.53 2.10 16.02
CA ALA A 84 13.79 1.37 16.09
C ALA A 84 14.82 1.89 15.07
N ALA A 85 14.39 2.11 13.82
CA ALA A 85 15.24 2.70 12.78
C ALA A 85 15.68 4.14 13.12
N SER A 86 14.90 4.84 13.93
CA SER A 86 15.14 6.24 14.32
C SER A 86 15.87 6.42 15.65
N SER A 87 16.12 5.34 16.39
CA SER A 87 16.62 5.33 17.78
C SER A 87 17.97 6.04 18.01
N GLY A 88 18.74 6.32 16.96
CA GLY A 88 20.00 7.07 17.02
C GLY A 88 19.91 8.56 16.62
N ASN A 89 18.72 9.04 16.23
CA ASN A 89 18.53 10.42 15.78
C ASN A 89 17.79 11.25 16.85
N PRO A 90 18.47 12.20 17.53
CA PRO A 90 17.87 13.00 18.60
C PRO A 90 16.75 13.95 18.13
N HIS A 91 16.60 14.13 16.82
CA HIS A 91 15.56 14.97 16.22
C HIS A 91 14.44 14.17 15.55
N ALA A 92 14.47 12.84 15.64
CA ALA A 92 13.40 12.02 15.08
C ALA A 92 12.11 12.16 15.90
N LEU A 93 11.01 12.44 15.22
CA LEU A 93 9.68 12.36 15.81
C LEU A 93 9.27 10.89 15.92
N PRO A 94 8.63 10.47 17.02
CA PRO A 94 8.09 9.12 17.11
C PRO A 94 6.98 8.93 16.07
N TYR A 95 6.76 7.69 15.63
CA TYR A 95 5.75 7.38 14.60
C TYR A 95 4.36 7.94 14.95
N ALA A 96 3.98 7.88 16.23
CA ALA A 96 2.69 8.38 16.72
C ALA A 96 2.50 9.91 16.61
N ALA A 97 3.58 10.67 16.38
CA ALA A 97 3.55 12.12 16.20
C ALA A 97 3.64 12.55 14.72
N LEU A 98 3.70 11.58 13.79
CA LEU A 98 3.66 11.85 12.36
C LEU A 98 2.21 12.14 11.90
N PRO A 99 2.05 13.00 10.87
CA PRO A 99 0.73 13.37 10.35
C PRO A 99 -0.04 12.21 9.73
#